data_AF-X1CWR8-F1
#
_entry.id   AF-X1CWR8-F1
#
_cell.length_a   1.000
_cell.length_b   1.000
_cell.length_c   1.000
_cell.angle_alpha   90.00
_cell.angle_beta   90.00
_cell.angle_gamma   90.00
#
_symmetry.space_group_name_H-M   'P 1'
#
loop_
_entity.id
_entity.type
_entity.pdbx_description
1 polymer ?
#
loop_
_entity_poly.entity_id
_entity_poly.type
_entity_poly.pdbx_seq_one_letter_code
_entity_poly.pdbx_strand_id
1 'polypeptide(L)'
;MFNYGHPQCGVEEPETYRRNFGLLLWKAGYDGAMDYAYQHSFTHEWNDFDNPSYRDHTMAYPTENGVVDTIQWEGFREAVDDVRYVTTLIEAVETAKAAGGTKARLAWATEPWIGTIDPQADLDATRRQMIQRIIALTD
;
A
#
# COMPACT_ATOMS: atom_id res chain seq x y z
N MET A 1 0.68 -13.78 8.67
CA MET A 1 -0.69 -14.03 8.17
C MET A 1 -0.97 -13.10 7.01
N PHE A 2 -1.63 -13.59 5.96
CA PHE A 2 -2.02 -12.79 4.78
C PHE A 2 -3.51 -12.48 4.81
N ASN A 3 -3.89 -11.26 4.41
CA ASN A 3 -5.28 -10.89 4.22
C ASN A 3 -5.72 -11.27 2.80
N TYR A 4 -6.77 -12.08 2.68
CA TYR A 4 -7.24 -12.59 1.39
C TYR A 4 -8.48 -11.84 0.89
N GLY A 5 -8.41 -11.26 -0.31
CA GLY A 5 -9.59 -10.78 -1.06
C GLY A 5 -10.41 -9.71 -0.36
N HIS A 6 -9.76 -8.69 0.22
CA HIS A 6 -10.43 -7.60 0.92
C HIS A 6 -9.91 -6.22 0.47
N PRO A 7 -10.33 -5.71 -0.70
CA PRO A 7 -11.40 -6.22 -1.56
C PRO A 7 -10.93 -7.36 -2.50
N GLN A 8 -11.90 -8.03 -3.13
CA GLN A 8 -11.63 -8.99 -4.21
C GLN A 8 -11.02 -8.25 -5.42
N CYS A 9 -10.16 -8.92 -6.21
CA CYS A 9 -9.56 -8.39 -7.44
C CYS A 9 -10.60 -8.00 -8.50
N GLY A 10 -10.26 -7.00 -9.34
CA GLY A 10 -11.11 -6.55 -10.45
C GLY A 10 -12.16 -5.49 -10.09
N VAL A 11 -12.11 -4.91 -8.88
CA VAL A 11 -13.00 -3.81 -8.49
C VAL A 11 -12.28 -2.49 -8.69
N GLU A 12 -12.79 -1.57 -9.52
CA GLU A 12 -12.12 -0.30 -9.87
C GLU A 12 -12.20 0.77 -8.76
N GLU A 13 -11.69 0.43 -7.57
CA GLU A 13 -11.70 1.28 -6.39
C GLU A 13 -10.28 1.53 -5.85
N PRO A 14 -9.46 2.38 -6.50
CA PRO A 14 -8.04 2.56 -6.18
C PRO A 14 -7.79 2.87 -4.69
N GLU A 15 -8.59 3.76 -4.11
CA GLU A 15 -8.42 4.17 -2.73
C GLU A 15 -8.71 3.03 -1.74
N THR A 16 -9.72 2.20 -2.02
CA THR A 16 -10.06 1.03 -1.21
C THR A 16 -8.89 0.05 -1.15
N TYR A 17 -8.26 -0.26 -2.30
CA TYR A 17 -7.09 -1.13 -2.35
C TYR A 17 -5.90 -0.53 -1.60
N ARG A 18 -5.63 0.77 -1.82
CA ARG A 18 -4.53 1.47 -1.14
C ARG A 18 -4.67 1.43 0.39
N ARG A 19 -5.88 1.67 0.90
CA ARG A 19 -6.17 1.60 2.34
C ARG A 19 -6.02 0.18 2.86
N ASN A 20 -6.70 -0.77 2.24
CA ASN A 20 -6.87 -2.10 2.79
C ASN A 20 -5.63 -2.99 2.66
N PHE A 21 -4.76 -2.74 1.70
CA PHE A 21 -3.54 -3.53 1.47
C PHE A 21 -2.25 -2.82 1.87
N GLY A 22 -2.35 -1.59 2.38
CA GLY A 22 -1.22 -0.79 2.84
C GLY A 22 -1.18 -0.66 4.36
N LEU A 23 -1.29 0.58 4.85
CA LEU A 23 -1.13 0.92 6.27
C LEU A 23 -2.13 0.21 7.20
N LEU A 24 -3.31 -0.18 6.71
CA LEU A 24 -4.26 -0.95 7.50
C LEU A 24 -3.68 -2.31 7.92
N LEU A 25 -3.10 -3.05 6.97
CA LEU A 25 -2.50 -4.36 7.24
C LEU A 25 -1.27 -4.25 8.13
N TRP A 26 -0.40 -3.29 7.84
CA TRP A 26 0.76 -3.01 8.66
C TRP A 26 0.34 -2.75 10.12
N LYS A 27 -0.64 -1.87 10.34
CA LYS A 27 -1.12 -1.54 11.68
C LYS A 27 -1.81 -2.72 12.38
N ALA A 28 -2.42 -3.62 11.62
CA ALA A 28 -3.06 -4.82 12.13
C ALA A 28 -2.11 -6.02 12.31
N GLY A 29 -0.82 -5.89 11.99
CA GLY A 29 0.18 -6.95 12.16
C GLY A 29 0.11 -8.07 11.12
N TYR A 30 -0.39 -7.78 9.92
CA TYR A 30 -0.37 -8.72 8.79
C TYR A 30 0.97 -8.68 8.06
N ASP A 31 1.34 -9.81 7.43
CA ASP A 31 2.56 -9.92 6.62
C ASP A 31 2.35 -9.47 5.17
N GLY A 32 1.10 -9.36 4.73
CA GLY A 32 0.79 -8.93 3.37
C GLY A 32 -0.67 -9.15 2.98
N ALA A 33 -0.95 -8.77 1.74
CA ALA A 33 -2.21 -8.97 1.05
C ALA A 33 -2.07 -10.10 0.02
N MET A 34 -3.19 -10.77 -0.26
CA MET A 34 -3.30 -11.76 -1.32
C MET A 34 -4.67 -11.60 -1.98
N ASP A 35 -4.71 -11.31 -3.27
CA ASP A 35 -5.91 -11.41 -4.06
C ASP A 35 -6.08 -12.83 -4.62
N TYR A 36 -7.25 -13.09 -5.21
CA TYR A 36 -7.52 -14.36 -5.88
C TYR A 36 -6.63 -14.56 -7.12
N ALA A 37 -6.50 -13.53 -7.95
CA ALA A 37 -5.78 -13.60 -9.21
C ALA A 37 -5.28 -12.21 -9.64
N TYR A 38 -4.13 -12.21 -10.30
CA TYR A 38 -3.62 -11.03 -11.01
C TYR A 38 -4.42 -10.75 -12.30
N GLN A 39 -4.78 -11.82 -13.02
CA GLN A 39 -5.56 -11.81 -14.26
C GLN A 39 -6.40 -13.08 -14.28
N HIS A 40 -7.71 -12.93 -14.50
CA HIS A 40 -8.61 -14.06 -14.67
C HIS A 40 -9.88 -13.60 -15.40
N SER A 41 -9.87 -13.85 -16.70
CA SER A 41 -11.02 -13.75 -17.58
C SER A 41 -11.94 -14.96 -17.47
N PHE A 42 -13.25 -14.73 -17.47
CA PHE A 42 -14.24 -15.77 -17.64
C PHE A 42 -14.40 -16.21 -19.11
N THR A 43 -14.15 -15.33 -20.08
CA THR A 43 -14.12 -15.69 -21.52
C THR A 43 -13.14 -14.84 -22.33
N HIS A 44 -13.15 -13.51 -22.19
CA HIS A 44 -12.32 -12.57 -22.91
C HIS A 44 -12.01 -11.31 -22.06
N GLU A 45 -10.76 -11.19 -21.61
CA GLU A 45 -10.32 -10.20 -20.61
C GLU A 45 -10.62 -8.72 -20.93
N TRP A 46 -10.85 -8.36 -22.19
CA TRP A 46 -11.21 -6.97 -22.57
C TRP A 46 -12.72 -6.75 -22.73
N ASN A 47 -13.56 -7.69 -22.29
CA ASN A 47 -15.00 -7.63 -22.50
C ASN A 47 -15.80 -8.07 -21.26
N ASP A 48 -16.07 -7.12 -20.37
CA ASP A 48 -16.86 -7.31 -19.15
C ASP A 48 -18.30 -7.82 -19.37
N PHE A 49 -18.79 -7.93 -20.61
CA PHE A 49 -20.16 -8.36 -20.93
C PHE A 49 -20.24 -9.81 -21.42
N ASP A 50 -19.13 -10.55 -21.44
CA ASP A 50 -19.09 -11.91 -21.97
C ASP A 50 -19.52 -13.00 -20.98
N ASN A 51 -19.68 -12.66 -19.71
CA ASN A 51 -20.17 -13.54 -18.67
C ASN A 51 -21.49 -13.02 -18.08
N PRO A 52 -22.51 -13.86 -17.90
CA PRO A 52 -23.82 -13.43 -17.43
C PRO A 52 -23.87 -13.06 -15.93
N SER A 53 -22.83 -13.42 -15.16
CA SER A 53 -22.86 -13.38 -13.70
C SER A 53 -21.74 -12.56 -13.08
N TYR A 54 -20.57 -12.48 -13.73
CA TYR A 54 -19.37 -11.87 -13.16
C TYR A 54 -18.65 -11.01 -14.18
N ARG A 55 -17.98 -9.96 -13.69
CA ARG A 55 -16.94 -9.25 -14.44
C ARG A 55 -15.61 -9.96 -14.23
N ASP A 56 -14.66 -9.73 -15.12
CA ASP A 56 -13.34 -10.34 -15.02
C ASP A 56 -12.59 -9.85 -13.77
N HIS A 57 -11.79 -10.76 -13.21
CA HIS A 57 -10.99 -10.53 -12.02
C HIS A 57 -9.60 -10.03 -12.44
N THR A 58 -9.56 -8.81 -12.95
CA THR A 58 -8.38 -8.27 -13.62
C THR A 58 -7.76 -7.12 -12.83
N MET A 59 -6.52 -7.31 -12.37
CA MET A 59 -5.71 -6.24 -11.78
C MET A 59 -4.87 -5.52 -12.84
N ALA A 60 -4.50 -6.19 -13.94
CA ALA A 60 -3.89 -5.53 -15.09
C ALA A 60 -4.36 -6.20 -16.37
N TYR A 61 -4.76 -5.46 -17.39
CA TYR A 61 -5.22 -6.06 -18.64
C TYR A 61 -4.03 -6.57 -19.48
N PRO A 62 -4.07 -7.79 -20.03
CA PRO A 62 -2.98 -8.33 -20.84
C PRO A 62 -2.94 -7.67 -22.23
N THR A 63 -1.73 -7.43 -22.73
CA THR A 63 -1.44 -7.01 -24.11
C THR A 63 -0.47 -7.98 -24.75
N GLU A 64 -0.17 -7.82 -26.05
CA GLU A 64 0.76 -8.69 -26.77
C GLU A 64 2.14 -8.82 -26.10
N ASN A 65 2.65 -7.72 -25.51
CA ASN A 65 4.03 -7.65 -25.00
C ASN A 65 4.13 -7.10 -23.56
N GLY A 66 3.04 -7.14 -22.80
CA GLY A 66 3.01 -6.57 -21.45
C GLY A 66 1.59 -6.44 -20.91
N VAL A 67 1.39 -5.49 -20.00
CA VAL A 67 0.09 -5.23 -19.38
C VAL A 67 -0.27 -3.76 -19.45
N VAL A 68 -1.56 -3.47 -19.33
CA VAL A 68 -2.09 -2.14 -19.01
C VAL A 68 -2.58 -2.19 -17.57
N ASP A 69 -1.92 -1.43 -16.71
CA ASP A 69 -2.29 -1.31 -15.31
C ASP A 69 -3.69 -0.73 -15.15
N THR A 70 -4.45 -1.30 -14.21
CA THR A 70 -5.76 -0.75 -13.83
C THR A 70 -5.61 0.25 -12.70
N ILE A 71 -6.64 1.07 -12.47
CA ILE A 71 -6.61 2.02 -11.34
C ILE A 71 -6.55 1.31 -9.99
N GLN A 72 -7.21 0.16 -9.83
CA GLN A 72 -7.15 -0.63 -8.60
C GLN A 72 -5.78 -1.24 -8.34
N TRP A 73 -5.07 -1.64 -9.41
CA TRP A 73 -3.68 -2.06 -9.29
C TRP A 73 -2.76 -0.92 -8.90
N GLU A 74 -2.96 0.27 -9.45
CA GLU A 74 -2.22 1.46 -9.01
C GLU A 74 -2.52 1.78 -7.53
N GLY A 75 -3.76 1.62 -7.08
CA GLY A 75 -4.13 1.69 -5.67
C GLY A 75 -3.35 0.69 -4.81
N PHE A 76 -3.31 -0.59 -5.22
CA PHE A 76 -2.51 -1.63 -4.55
C PHE A 76 -1.02 -1.26 -4.52
N ARG A 77 -0.44 -0.88 -5.66
CA ARG A 77 0.98 -0.52 -5.77
C ARG A 77 1.34 0.62 -4.81
N GLU A 78 0.50 1.65 -4.76
CA GLU A 78 0.64 2.77 -3.83
C GLU A 78 0.54 2.33 -2.35
N ALA A 79 -0.27 1.30 -2.06
CA ALA A 79 -0.38 0.69 -0.73
C ALA A 79 0.96 0.09 -0.28
N VAL A 80 1.61 -0.64 -1.17
CA VAL A 80 2.93 -1.25 -0.94
C VAL A 80 3.96 -0.16 -0.69
N ASP A 81 3.92 0.93 -1.45
CA ASP A 81 4.83 2.06 -1.24
C ASP A 81 4.57 2.76 0.10
N ASP A 82 3.32 2.92 0.55
CA ASP A 82 3.02 3.44 1.89
C ASP A 82 3.65 2.58 3.00
N VAL A 83 3.60 1.25 2.86
CA VAL A 83 4.26 0.33 3.80
C VAL A 83 5.78 0.49 3.76
N ARG A 84 6.38 0.60 2.57
CA ARG A 84 7.83 0.87 2.43
C ARG A 84 8.23 2.17 3.10
N TYR A 85 7.42 3.22 3.00
CA TYR A 85 7.70 4.49 3.67
C TYR A 85 7.64 4.37 5.19
N VAL A 86 6.63 3.70 5.76
CA VAL A 86 6.57 3.55 7.22
C VAL A 86 7.69 2.67 7.75
N THR A 87 8.07 1.59 7.06
CA THR A 87 9.19 0.74 7.47
C THR A 87 10.52 1.47 7.39
N THR A 88 10.75 2.23 6.31
CA THR A 88 11.93 3.10 6.17
C THR A 88 11.99 4.14 7.29
N LEU A 89 10.86 4.74 7.66
CA LEU A 89 10.80 5.69 8.77
C LEU A 89 11.14 5.03 10.12
N ILE A 90 10.64 3.82 10.38
CA ILE A 90 10.98 3.06 11.60
C ILE A 90 12.49 2.81 11.66
N GLU A 91 13.10 2.35 10.56
CA GLU A 91 14.55 2.13 10.49
C GLU A 91 15.36 3.42 10.70
N ALA A 92 14.91 4.53 10.10
CA ALA A 92 15.54 5.85 10.29
C ALA A 92 15.46 6.31 11.75
N VAL A 93 14.32 6.09 12.43
CA VAL A 93 14.15 6.39 13.86
C VAL A 93 15.12 5.58 14.71
N GLU A 94 15.20 4.27 14.51
CA GLU A 94 16.08 3.39 15.29
C GLU A 94 17.55 3.73 15.07
N THR A 95 17.95 3.97 13.81
CA THR A 95 19.31 4.39 13.45
C THR A 95 19.67 5.72 14.12
N ALA A 96 18.79 6.71 14.06
CA ALA A 96 19.04 8.02 14.66
C ALA A 96 19.10 7.99 16.19
N LYS A 97 18.27 7.17 16.85
CA LYS A 97 18.37 6.95 18.31
C LYS A 97 19.71 6.34 18.69
N ALA A 98 20.14 5.30 17.97
CA ALA A 98 21.41 4.61 18.22
C ALA A 98 22.62 5.52 18.01
N ALA A 99 22.58 6.42 17.01
CA ALA A 99 23.65 7.38 16.73
C ALA A 99 23.75 8.52 17.76
N GLY A 100 22.66 8.86 18.47
CA GLY A 100 22.63 9.94 19.45
C GLY A 100 22.54 11.35 18.85
N GLY A 101 22.84 12.37 19.66
CA GLY A 101 22.89 13.77 19.23
C GLY A 101 21.52 14.41 18.94
N THR A 102 21.51 15.42 18.07
CA THR A 102 20.29 16.20 17.77
C THR A 102 19.22 15.37 17.06
N LYS A 103 19.62 14.48 16.15
CA LYS A 103 18.71 13.59 15.42
C LYS A 103 18.04 12.56 16.33
N ALA A 104 18.74 12.06 17.35
CA ALA A 104 18.12 11.18 18.35
C ALA A 104 16.93 11.83 19.07
N ARG A 105 17.00 13.14 19.38
CA ARG A 105 15.86 13.86 19.99
C ARG A 105 14.66 13.90 19.06
N LEU A 106 14.89 14.13 17.77
CA LEU A 106 13.82 14.13 16.76
C LEU A 106 13.23 12.71 16.59
N ALA A 107 14.08 11.68 16.65
CA ALA A 107 13.66 10.29 16.57
C ALA A 107 12.73 9.92 17.74
N TRP A 108 13.09 10.31 18.97
CA TRP A 108 12.23 10.13 20.15
C TRP A 108 10.88 10.84 20.06
N ALA A 109 10.81 11.99 19.38
CA ALA A 109 9.56 12.68 19.13
C ALA A 109 8.75 12.07 17.97
N THR A 110 9.42 11.38 17.04
CA THR A 110 8.80 10.82 15.83
C THR A 110 8.21 9.43 16.07
N GLU A 111 8.87 8.59 16.87
CA GLU A 111 8.36 7.27 17.23
C GLU A 111 6.90 7.24 17.71
N PRO A 112 6.47 8.07 18.70
CA PRO A 112 5.08 8.04 19.14
C PRO A 112 4.11 8.47 18.04
N TRP A 113 4.52 9.36 17.12
CA TRP A 113 3.69 9.77 15.98
C TRP A 113 3.43 8.60 15.03
N ILE A 114 4.38 7.68 14.83
CA ILE A 114 4.17 6.47 14.00
C ILE A 114 2.99 5.65 14.53
N GLY A 115 2.87 5.52 15.86
CA GLY A 115 1.73 4.84 16.49
C GLY A 115 0.37 5.53 16.25
N THR A 116 0.37 6.83 15.96
CA THR A 116 -0.84 7.61 15.69
C THR A 116 -1.30 7.56 14.23
N ILE A 117 -0.53 6.97 13.31
CA ILE A 117 -0.90 6.86 11.89
C ILE A 117 -2.27 6.19 11.77
N ASP A 118 -3.23 6.88 11.17
CA ASP A 118 -4.58 6.38 10.95
C ASP A 118 -4.74 5.96 9.48
N PRO A 119 -4.94 4.66 9.18
CA PRO A 119 -5.18 4.17 7.82
C PRO A 119 -6.45 4.75 7.15
N GLN A 120 -7.34 5.40 7.92
CA GLN A 120 -8.54 6.07 7.42
C GLN A 120 -8.33 7.57 7.13
N ALA A 121 -7.16 8.13 7.48
CA ALA A 121 -6.85 9.52 7.18
C ALA A 121 -6.52 9.75 5.69
N ASP A 122 -6.14 10.97 5.33
CA ASP A 122 -5.56 11.28 4.02
C ASP A 122 -4.20 10.58 3.89
N LEU A 123 -4.13 9.58 3.00
CA LEU A 123 -2.94 8.75 2.79
C LEU A 123 -1.79 9.53 2.13
N ASP A 124 -2.09 10.51 1.27
CA ASP A 124 -1.07 11.34 0.64
C ASP A 124 -0.44 12.30 1.64
N ALA A 125 -1.27 12.91 2.49
CA ALA A 125 -0.79 13.73 3.60
C ALA A 125 0.02 12.89 4.61
N THR A 126 -0.42 11.66 4.88
CA THR A 126 0.29 10.72 5.76
C THR A 126 1.65 10.36 5.18
N ARG A 127 1.72 9.95 3.90
CA ARG A 127 2.98 9.65 3.21
C ARG A 127 3.92 10.86 3.19
N ARG A 128 3.40 12.05 2.93
CA ARG A 128 4.21 13.29 2.94
C ARG A 128 4.83 13.54 4.30
N GLN A 129 4.10 13.32 5.39
CA GLN A 129 4.65 13.42 6.74
C GLN A 129 5.72 12.36 7.00
N MET A 130 5.54 11.13 6.52
CA MET A 130 6.57 10.08 6.60
C MET A 130 7.85 10.51 5.88
N ILE A 131 7.73 10.99 4.64
CA ILE A 131 8.85 11.49 3.83
C ILE A 131 9.61 12.62 4.55
N GLN A 132 8.88 13.63 5.04
CA GLN A 132 9.48 14.78 5.73
C GLN A 132 10.28 14.34 6.96
N ARG A 133 9.77 13.35 7.70
CA ARG A 133 10.43 12.81 8.89
C ARG A 133 11.64 11.95 8.55
N ILE A 134 11.55 11.13 7.50
CA ILE A 134 12.70 10.38 6.98
C ILE A 134 13.84 11.34 6.64
N ILE A 135 13.56 12.34 5.79
CA ILE A 135 14.55 13.36 5.38
C ILE A 135 15.18 14.02 6.61
N ALA A 136 14.38 14.47 7.58
CA ALA A 136 14.89 15.13 8.78
C ALA A 136 15.72 14.23 9.71
N LEU A 137 15.58 12.90 9.60
CA LEU A 137 16.35 11.92 10.37
C LEU A 137 17.59 11.43 9.61
N THR A 138 17.59 11.48 8.27
CA THR A 138 18.69 10.95 7.46
C THR A 138 19.67 12.01 7.01
N ASP A 139 19.21 13.24 6.73
CA ASP A 139 20.03 14.35 6.23
C ASP A 139 20.75 15.09 7.36
#